data_AF-A0A8J7MN08-F1
#
_entry.id   AF-A0A8J7MN08-F1
#
_cell.length_a   1.000
_cell.length_b   1.000
_cell.length_c   1.000
_cell.angle_alpha   90.00
_cell.angle_beta   90.00
_cell.angle_gamma   90.00
#
_symmetry.space_group_name_H-M   'P 1'
#
loop_
_entity.id
_entity.type
_entity.pdbx_description
1 polymer ?
#
loop_
_entity_poly.entity_id
_entity_poly.type
_entity_poly.pdbx_seq_one_letter_code
_entity_poly.pdbx_strand_id
1 'polypeptide(L)'
;MTLNQEVVAKELIYRIALNLIPKIGNKTAFELLNHFGSAEAVFEQSNPADLHQVPKVGKAMAQQILDKSTLQKATEEWAFTQKYNIKVLPKESEDYPKRLRNCPDAPFLLYYKGNTNLNAAKVVAIVGTRKPSSQGKLFCERLVQDLAVYNPLIVSGL
;
A
#
# COMPACT_ATOMS: atom_id res chain seq x y z
N MET A 1 20.86 -9.07 -13.40
CA MET A 1 19.65 -8.95 -12.55
C MET A 1 19.08 -10.34 -12.38
N THR A 2 18.79 -10.78 -11.15
CA THR A 2 18.44 -12.17 -10.86
C THR A 2 16.96 -12.42 -11.14
N LEU A 3 16.63 -13.62 -11.64
CA LEU A 3 15.27 -14.09 -11.97
C LEU A 3 14.22 -13.76 -10.88
N ASN A 4 14.65 -13.75 -9.61
CA ASN A 4 13.80 -13.45 -8.45
C ASN A 4 13.31 -11.98 -8.41
N GLN A 5 14.11 -11.02 -8.87
CA GLN A 5 13.71 -9.61 -8.90
C GLN A 5 12.64 -9.34 -9.96
N GLU A 6 12.71 -10.03 -11.10
CA GLU A 6 11.71 -9.90 -12.17
C GLU A 6 10.37 -10.50 -11.76
N VAL A 7 10.37 -11.67 -11.11
CA VAL A 7 9.15 -12.30 -10.58
C VAL A 7 8.48 -11.40 -9.54
N VAL A 8 9.26 -10.83 -8.62
CA VAL A 8 8.73 -9.90 -7.60
C VAL A 8 8.16 -8.63 -8.26
N ALA A 9 8.87 -8.04 -9.24
CA ALA A 9 8.39 -6.86 -9.95
C ALA A 9 7.09 -7.15 -10.70
N LYS A 10 7.01 -8.31 -11.37
CA LYS A 10 5.81 -8.75 -12.08
C LYS A 10 4.60 -8.83 -11.14
N GLU A 11 4.72 -9.56 -10.03
CA GLU A 11 3.64 -9.67 -9.04
C GLU A 11 3.22 -8.30 -8.48
N LEU A 12 4.17 -7.38 -8.25
CA LEU A 12 3.83 -6.02 -7.81
C LEU A 12 3.01 -5.25 -8.83
N ILE A 13 3.31 -5.39 -10.13
CA ILE A 13 2.52 -4.75 -11.20
C ILE A 13 1.07 -5.27 -11.17
N TYR A 14 0.86 -6.58 -11.05
CA TYR A 14 -0.50 -7.13 -10.94
C TYR A 14 -1.21 -6.65 -9.67
N ARG A 15 -0.50 -6.50 -8.55
CA ARG A 15 -1.08 -5.93 -7.32
C ARG A 15 -1.47 -4.47 -7.48
N ILE A 16 -0.64 -3.67 -8.18
CA ILE A 16 -0.98 -2.29 -8.55
C ILE A 16 -2.23 -2.30 -9.42
N ALA A 17 -2.34 -3.21 -10.39
CA ALA A 17 -3.52 -3.35 -11.22
C ALA A 17 -4.79 -3.61 -10.40
N LEU A 18 -4.75 -4.53 -9.41
CA LEU A 18 -5.88 -4.72 -8.49
C LEU A 18 -6.24 -3.44 -7.73
N ASN A 19 -5.23 -2.68 -7.27
CA ASN A 19 -5.43 -1.45 -6.51
C ASN A 19 -6.05 -0.32 -7.34
N LEU A 20 -5.83 -0.31 -8.66
CA LEU A 20 -6.38 0.69 -9.59
C LEU A 20 -7.85 0.45 -9.95
N ILE A 21 -8.37 -0.77 -9.79
CA ILE A 21 -9.75 -1.09 -10.15
C ILE A 21 -10.71 -0.47 -9.12
N PRO A 22 -11.63 0.42 -9.54
CA PRO A 22 -12.59 1.02 -8.64
C PRO A 22 -13.42 -0.04 -7.91
N LYS A 23 -13.64 0.19 -6.61
CA LYS A 23 -14.38 -0.70 -5.68
C LYS A 23 -13.61 -1.96 -5.24
N ILE A 24 -12.42 -2.23 -5.77
CA ILE A 24 -11.50 -3.20 -5.15
C ILE A 24 -10.79 -2.50 -3.98
N GLY A 25 -11.31 -2.72 -2.78
CA GLY A 25 -10.66 -2.29 -1.52
C GLY A 25 -9.79 -3.39 -0.93
N ASN A 26 -9.16 -3.12 0.22
CA ASN A 26 -8.24 -4.04 0.89
C ASN A 26 -8.82 -5.45 1.06
N LYS A 27 -10.07 -5.56 1.55
CA LYS A 27 -10.72 -6.85 1.79
C LYS A 27 -10.88 -7.66 0.51
N THR A 28 -11.43 -7.04 -0.54
CA THR A 28 -11.66 -7.70 -1.83
C THR A 28 -10.34 -8.09 -2.50
N ALA A 29 -9.31 -7.25 -2.42
CA ALA A 29 -7.98 -7.59 -2.92
C ALA A 29 -7.42 -8.85 -2.22
N PHE A 30 -7.51 -8.94 -0.89
CA PHE A 30 -7.09 -10.15 -0.16
C PHE A 30 -7.97 -11.36 -0.47
N GLU A 31 -9.28 -11.21 -0.61
CA GLU A 31 -10.18 -12.30 -1.00
C GLU A 31 -9.81 -12.86 -2.39
N LEU A 32 -9.48 -11.99 -3.35
CA LEU A 32 -8.97 -12.39 -4.67
C LEU A 32 -7.63 -13.14 -4.55
N LEU A 33 -6.66 -12.61 -3.80
CA LEU A 33 -5.38 -13.29 -3.60
C LEU A 33 -5.52 -14.64 -2.89
N ASN A 34 -6.40 -14.73 -1.90
CA ASN A 34 -6.63 -15.99 -1.18
C ASN A 34 -7.31 -17.04 -2.06
N HIS A 35 -8.17 -16.61 -2.99
CA HIS A 35 -8.87 -17.50 -3.91
C HIS A 35 -7.96 -17.99 -5.05
N PHE A 36 -7.17 -17.09 -5.66
CA PHE A 36 -6.35 -17.39 -6.85
C PHE A 36 -4.87 -17.63 -6.54
N GLY A 37 -4.42 -17.37 -5.32
CA GLY A 37 -3.05 -17.58 -4.84
C GLY A 37 -2.06 -16.43 -5.11
N SER A 38 -2.26 -15.64 -6.17
CA SER A 38 -1.40 -14.49 -6.52
C SER A 38 -2.15 -13.44 -7.33
N ALA A 39 -1.63 -12.22 -7.41
CA ALA A 39 -2.25 -11.19 -8.23
C ALA A 39 -2.10 -11.54 -9.71
N GLU A 40 -0.96 -12.09 -10.12
CA GLU A 40 -0.77 -12.61 -11.49
C GLU A 40 -1.87 -13.61 -11.88
N ALA A 41 -2.16 -14.61 -11.03
CA ALA A 41 -3.19 -15.59 -11.31
C ALA A 41 -4.59 -14.98 -11.45
N VAL A 42 -4.90 -13.92 -10.70
CA VAL A 42 -6.20 -13.21 -10.83
C VAL A 42 -6.37 -12.65 -12.24
N PHE A 43 -5.32 -12.15 -12.88
CA PHE A 43 -5.42 -11.57 -14.23
C PHE A 43 -5.22 -12.60 -15.35
N GLU A 44 -4.34 -13.58 -15.16
CA GLU A 44 -3.92 -14.49 -16.23
C GLU A 44 -4.74 -15.79 -16.29
N GLN A 45 -5.31 -16.23 -15.15
CA GLN A 45 -5.93 -17.56 -15.04
C GLN A 45 -7.43 -17.50 -14.74
N SER A 46 -7.94 -16.34 -14.30
CA SER A 46 -9.34 -16.21 -13.95
C SER A 46 -10.24 -16.15 -15.19
N ASN A 47 -11.47 -16.65 -15.04
CA ASN A 47 -12.57 -16.40 -15.97
C ASN A 47 -13.73 -15.71 -15.25
N PRO A 48 -14.73 -15.18 -15.96
CA PRO A 48 -15.86 -14.49 -15.33
C PRO A 48 -16.60 -15.33 -14.28
N ALA A 49 -16.73 -16.64 -14.48
CA ALA A 49 -17.45 -17.50 -13.54
C ALA A 49 -16.68 -17.67 -12.23
N ASP A 50 -15.36 -17.84 -12.29
CA ASP A 50 -14.50 -17.95 -11.10
C ASP A 50 -14.46 -16.64 -10.31
N LEU A 51 -14.33 -15.50 -11.01
CA LEU A 51 -14.34 -14.18 -10.37
C LEU A 51 -15.64 -13.93 -9.59
N HIS A 52 -16.78 -14.41 -10.09
CA HIS A 52 -18.06 -14.29 -9.39
C HIS A 52 -18.21 -15.17 -8.14
N GLN A 53 -17.33 -16.15 -7.94
CA GLN A 53 -17.29 -16.93 -6.70
C GLN A 53 -16.65 -16.13 -5.55
N VAL A 54 -15.85 -15.11 -5.86
CA VAL A 54 -15.24 -14.24 -4.86
C VAL A 54 -16.28 -13.26 -4.32
N PRO A 55 -16.48 -13.18 -2.99
CA PRO A 55 -17.45 -12.28 -2.40
C PRO A 55 -17.30 -10.85 -2.90
N LYS A 56 -18.44 -10.20 -3.17
CA LYS A 56 -18.53 -8.80 -3.64
C LYS A 56 -17.96 -8.53 -5.04
N VAL A 57 -17.35 -9.50 -5.73
CA VAL A 57 -16.86 -9.33 -7.10
C VAL A 57 -18.01 -9.44 -8.11
N GLY A 58 -18.60 -8.29 -8.43
CA GLY A 58 -19.65 -8.16 -9.45
C GLY A 58 -19.13 -8.06 -10.88
N LYS A 59 -20.06 -8.06 -11.86
CA LYS A 59 -19.77 -8.03 -13.31
C LYS A 59 -18.79 -6.93 -13.73
N ALA A 60 -18.97 -5.71 -13.21
CA ALA A 60 -18.13 -4.58 -13.55
C ALA A 60 -16.66 -4.74 -13.09
N MET A 61 -16.42 -5.33 -11.92
CA MET A 61 -15.06 -5.60 -11.45
C MET A 61 -14.44 -6.74 -12.25
N ALA A 62 -15.18 -7.82 -12.50
CA ALA A 62 -14.70 -8.93 -13.31
C ALA A 62 -14.30 -8.49 -14.72
N GLN A 63 -15.09 -7.61 -15.36
CA GLN A 63 -14.76 -7.03 -16.66
C GLN A 63 -13.45 -6.22 -16.63
N GLN A 64 -13.21 -5.43 -15.58
CA GLN A 64 -11.97 -4.65 -15.45
C GLN A 64 -10.74 -5.50 -15.12
N ILE A 65 -10.91 -6.57 -14.35
CA ILE A 65 -9.85 -7.56 -14.13
C ILE A 65 -9.43 -8.20 -15.46
N LEU A 66 -10.41 -8.53 -16.32
CA LEU A 66 -10.14 -9.14 -17.63
C LEU A 66 -9.74 -8.12 -18.71
N ASP A 67 -9.83 -6.82 -18.43
CA ASP A 67 -9.44 -5.77 -19.36
C ASP A 67 -7.92 -5.53 -19.32
N LYS A 68 -7.27 -5.77 -20.46
CA LYS A 68 -5.83 -5.53 -20.64
C LYS A 68 -5.42 -4.07 -20.40
N SER A 69 -6.34 -3.11 -20.58
CA SER A 69 -6.08 -1.69 -20.32
C SER A 69 -5.72 -1.41 -18.85
N THR A 70 -6.23 -2.24 -17.93
CA THR A 70 -5.91 -2.13 -16.49
C THR A 70 -4.43 -2.47 -16.23
N LEU A 71 -3.93 -3.55 -16.84
CA LEU A 71 -2.51 -3.94 -16.71
C LEU A 71 -1.56 -2.94 -17.36
N GLN A 72 -1.98 -2.34 -18.49
CA GLN A 72 -1.20 -1.28 -19.12
C GLN A 72 -1.02 -0.09 -18.16
N LYS A 73 -2.11 0.41 -17.56
CA LYS A 73 -2.06 1.50 -16.57
C LYS A 73 -1.19 1.14 -15.36
N ALA A 74 -1.29 -0.10 -14.87
CA ALA A 74 -0.47 -0.56 -13.76
C ALA A 74 1.03 -0.61 -14.10
N THR A 75 1.37 -0.94 -15.34
CA THR A 75 2.76 -0.93 -15.83
C THR A 75 3.30 0.50 -15.91
N GLU A 76 2.48 1.45 -16.38
CA GLU A 76 2.81 2.87 -16.39
C GLU A 76 3.01 3.42 -14.96
N GLU A 77 2.11 3.05 -14.03
CA GLU A 77 2.21 3.40 -12.61
C GLU A 77 3.48 2.80 -11.97
N TRP A 78 3.79 1.54 -12.24
CA TRP A 78 5.04 0.93 -11.79
C TRP A 78 6.26 1.69 -12.32
N ALA A 79 6.29 2.03 -13.61
CA ALA A 79 7.37 2.83 -14.19
C ALA A 79 7.49 4.21 -13.51
N PHE A 80 6.37 4.84 -13.15
CA PHE A 80 6.36 6.07 -12.35
C PHE A 80 6.99 5.86 -10.98
N THR A 81 6.63 4.79 -10.26
CA THR A 81 7.20 4.51 -8.94
C THR A 81 8.72 4.34 -9.00
N GLN A 82 9.22 3.61 -10.00
CA GLN A 82 10.65 3.42 -10.23
C GLN A 82 11.36 4.74 -10.57
N LYS A 83 10.78 5.54 -11.47
CA LYS A 83 11.32 6.85 -11.87
C LYS A 83 11.49 7.80 -10.69
N TYR A 84 10.56 7.78 -9.74
CA TYR A 84 10.54 8.70 -8.60
C TYR A 84 11.05 8.10 -7.28
N ASN A 85 11.67 6.90 -7.34
CA ASN A 85 12.18 6.16 -6.19
C ASN A 85 11.12 5.95 -5.09
N ILE A 86 9.91 5.57 -5.51
CA ILE A 86 8.81 5.19 -4.63
C ILE A 86 8.82 3.68 -4.49
N LYS A 87 8.95 3.19 -3.26
CA LYS A 87 8.82 1.78 -2.95
C LYS A 87 7.35 1.40 -2.87
N VAL A 88 6.96 0.32 -3.52
CA VAL A 88 5.63 -0.28 -3.37
C VAL A 88 5.74 -1.43 -2.39
N LEU A 89 5.10 -1.31 -1.23
CA LEU A 89 5.19 -2.27 -0.13
C LEU A 89 3.85 -3.01 0.00
N PRO A 90 3.75 -4.27 -0.45
CA PRO A 90 2.63 -5.14 -0.10
C PRO A 90 2.53 -5.32 1.41
N LYS A 91 1.31 -5.57 1.91
CA LYS A 91 1.08 -5.84 3.33
C LYS A 91 1.98 -6.95 3.90
N GLU A 92 2.32 -7.95 3.09
CA GLU A 92 3.19 -9.08 3.47
C GLU A 92 4.68 -8.73 3.52
N SER A 93 5.10 -7.60 2.93
CA SER A 93 6.52 -7.19 2.86
C SER A 93 7.09 -6.94 4.26
N GLU A 94 8.32 -7.37 4.52
CA GLU A 94 9.01 -7.13 5.81
C GLU A 94 9.17 -5.64 6.13
N ASP A 95 9.38 -4.83 5.10
CA ASP A 95 9.53 -3.37 5.18
C ASP A 95 8.21 -2.64 5.47
N TYR A 96 7.07 -3.32 5.29
CA TYR A 96 5.77 -2.75 5.63
C TYR A 96 5.69 -2.48 7.16
N PRO A 97 5.16 -1.33 7.61
CA PRO A 97 5.10 -1.00 9.03
C PRO A 97 4.29 -2.03 9.82
N LYS A 98 4.93 -2.75 10.74
CA LYS A 98 4.33 -3.81 11.56
C LYS A 98 3.09 -3.32 12.32
N ARG A 99 3.16 -2.09 12.85
CA ARG A 99 2.05 -1.45 13.57
C ARG A 99 0.85 -1.22 12.65
N LEU A 100 1.08 -0.73 11.43
CA LEU A 100 0.04 -0.53 10.43
C LEU A 100 -0.54 -1.88 9.96
N ARG A 101 0.29 -2.91 9.79
CA ARG A 101 -0.15 -4.25 9.35
C ARG A 101 -1.23 -4.85 10.26
N ASN A 102 -1.14 -4.57 11.56
CA ASN A 102 -2.07 -5.07 12.57
C ASN A 102 -3.41 -4.31 12.58
N CYS A 103 -3.53 -3.20 11.86
CA CYS A 103 -4.78 -2.47 11.74
C CYS A 103 -5.77 -3.27 10.85
N PRO A 104 -7.07 -3.38 11.24
CA PRO A 104 -8.07 -4.09 10.44
C PRO A 104 -8.27 -3.52 9.03
N ASP A 105 -7.97 -2.24 8.84
CA ASP A 105 -8.09 -1.47 7.61
C ASP A 105 -6.73 -1.19 6.93
N ALA A 106 -5.67 -1.89 7.36
CA ALA A 106 -4.33 -1.77 6.77
C ALA A 106 -4.37 -1.83 5.23
N PRO A 107 -3.75 -0.87 4.53
CA PRO A 107 -3.79 -0.82 3.08
C PRO A 107 -3.12 -2.04 2.45
N PHE A 108 -3.72 -2.54 1.38
CA PHE A 108 -3.22 -3.65 0.58
C PHE A 108 -1.80 -3.40 0.04
N LEU A 109 -1.59 -2.19 -0.48
CA LEU A 109 -0.28 -1.66 -0.90
C LEU A 109 -0.02 -0.34 -0.18
N LEU A 110 1.22 -0.16 0.29
CA LEU A 110 1.72 1.10 0.81
C LEU A 110 2.79 1.66 -0.14
N TYR A 111 2.54 2.83 -0.71
CA TYR A 111 3.51 3.56 -1.50
C TYR A 111 4.37 4.42 -0.58
N TYR A 112 5.69 4.21 -0.61
CA TYR A 112 6.62 4.82 0.33
C TYR A 112 7.77 5.52 -0.41
N LYS A 113 7.95 6.81 -0.12
CA LYS A 113 9.08 7.60 -0.63
C LYS A 113 9.93 8.11 0.53
N GLY A 114 11.22 7.78 0.53
CA GLY A 114 12.16 8.13 1.58
C GLY A 114 13.08 6.97 1.96
N ASN A 115 13.81 7.14 3.06
CA ASN A 115 14.83 6.20 3.54
C ASN A 115 14.75 5.89 5.05
N THR A 116 13.70 6.35 5.72
CA THR A 116 13.44 6.10 7.13
C THR A 116 13.01 4.65 7.39
N ASN A 117 13.47 4.08 8.51
CA ASN A 117 12.96 2.81 9.00
C ASN A 117 11.55 2.96 9.59
N LEU A 118 10.53 2.50 8.86
CA LEU A 118 9.12 2.52 9.28
C LEU A 118 8.83 1.62 10.50
N ASN A 119 9.75 0.72 10.83
CA ASN A 119 9.70 -0.21 11.95
C ASN A 119 10.63 0.21 13.09
N ALA A 120 10.89 1.51 13.25
CA ALA A 120 11.63 2.04 14.40
C ALA A 120 11.05 1.55 15.74
N ALA A 121 11.93 1.34 16.72
CA ALA A 121 11.56 0.81 18.03
C ALA A 121 10.62 1.76 18.78
N LYS A 122 10.93 3.06 18.77
CA LYS A 122 10.13 4.12 19.39
C LYS A 122 9.48 4.97 18.30
N VAL A 123 8.16 5.12 18.36
CA VAL A 123 7.38 5.90 17.40
C VAL A 123 6.39 6.74 18.17
N VAL A 124 6.29 8.02 17.85
CA VAL A 124 5.32 8.95 18.45
C VAL A 124 4.53 9.61 17.32
N ALA A 125 3.22 9.45 17.33
CA ALA A 125 2.34 10.19 16.43
C ALA A 125 1.98 11.54 17.06
N ILE A 126 2.15 12.63 16.31
CA ILE A 126 1.75 13.98 16.74
C ILE A 126 0.63 14.46 15.81
N VAL A 127 -0.51 14.78 16.41
CA VAL A 127 -1.70 15.31 15.72
C VAL A 127 -2.15 16.61 16.39
N GLY A 128 -2.80 17.50 15.63
CA GLY A 128 -3.26 18.79 16.13
C GLY A 128 -4.28 19.44 15.21
N THR A 129 -4.79 20.61 15.62
CA THR A 129 -5.70 21.42 14.80
C THR A 129 -4.98 21.95 13.55
N ARG A 130 -5.71 22.02 12.42
CA ARG A 130 -5.24 22.67 11.18
C ARG A 130 -5.04 24.19 11.34
N LYS A 131 -5.62 24.79 12.39
CA LYS A 131 -5.47 26.21 12.75
C LYS A 131 -4.89 26.33 14.17
N PRO A 132 -3.60 26.02 14.37
CA PRO A 132 -3.01 26.07 15.70
C PRO A 132 -2.79 27.52 16.16
N SER A 133 -3.03 27.79 17.44
CA SER A 133 -2.63 29.04 18.07
C SER A 133 -1.11 29.14 18.17
N SER A 134 -0.57 30.35 18.32
CA SER A 134 0.87 30.55 18.52
C SER A 134 1.39 29.79 19.74
N GLN A 135 0.61 29.72 20.83
CA GLN A 135 0.94 28.95 22.01
C GLN A 135 1.01 27.44 21.73
N GLY A 136 0.06 26.90 20.94
CA GLY A 136 0.05 25.49 20.57
C GLY A 136 1.26 25.09 19.72
N LYS A 137 1.71 25.97 18.81
CA LYS A 137 2.94 25.77 18.04
C LYS A 137 4.16 25.70 18.95
N LEU A 138 4.33 26.68 19.84
CA LEU A 138 5.44 26.73 20.80
C LEU A 138 5.47 25.50 21.72
N PHE A 139 4.30 25.05 22.17
CA PHE A 139 4.20 23.82 22.96
C PHE A 139 4.67 22.59 22.16
N CYS A 140 4.22 22.44 20.91
CA CYS A 140 4.61 21.32 20.05
C CYS A 140 6.12 21.31 19.78
N GLU A 141 6.71 22.49 19.52
CA GLU A 141 8.16 22.63 19.33
C GLU A 141 8.94 22.17 20.57
N ARG A 142 8.55 22.62 21.76
CA ARG A 142 9.16 22.20 23.04
C ARG A 142 8.99 20.70 23.28
N LEU A 143 7.79 20.17 23.06
CA LEU A 143 7.51 18.75 23.20
C LEU A 143 8.42 17.90 22.30
N VAL A 144 8.60 18.29 21.04
CA VAL A 144 9.49 17.58 20.11
C VAL A 144 10.95 17.68 20.54
N GLN A 145 11.40 18.84 21.04
CA GLN A 145 12.73 19.02 21.60
C GLN A 145 12.97 18.10 22.81
N ASP A 146 12.03 18.06 23.75
CA ASP A 146 12.11 17.23 24.94
C ASP A 146 12.09 15.72 24.60
N LEU A 147 11.39 15.35 23.52
CA LEU A 147 11.36 13.97 23.03
C LEU A 147 12.62 13.54 22.27
N ALA A 148 13.42 14.50 21.76
CA ALA A 148 14.55 14.20 20.89
C ALA A 148 15.61 13.29 21.54
N VAL A 149 15.83 13.44 22.86
CA VAL A 149 16.79 12.62 23.63
C VAL A 149 16.45 11.12 23.61
N TYR A 150 15.20 10.78 23.35
CA TYR A 150 14.76 9.38 23.27
C TYR A 150 14.92 8.78 21.86
N ASN A 151 15.27 9.60 20.87
CA ASN A 151 15.37 9.26 19.44
C ASN A 151 14.12 8.54 18.88
N PRO A 152 12.89 9.08 19.05
CA PRO A 152 11.70 8.49 18.46
C PRO A 152 11.57 8.85 16.98
N LEU A 153 10.97 7.95 16.19
CA LEU A 153 10.39 8.33 14.91
C LEU A 153 9.11 9.13 15.15
N ILE A 154 9.11 10.41 14.77
CA ILE A 154 7.90 11.24 14.79
C ILE A 154 7.10 11.00 13.51
N VAL A 155 5.81 10.70 13.65
CA VAL A 155 4.86 10.52 12.53
C VAL A 155 3.76 11.56 12.63
N SER A 156 3.40 12.18 11.49
CA SER A 156 2.33 13.18 11.40
C SER A 156 1.62 13.06 10.04
N GLY A 157 0.55 13.83 9.85
CA GLY A 157 -0.34 13.78 8.68
C GLY A 157 0.07 14.61 7.46
N LEU A 158 1.25 15.25 7.49
CA LEU A 158 1.74 16.24 6.51
C LEU A 158 0.77 17.41 6.28
#